data_AF-A0A3A6K540-F1
#
_entry.id   AF-A0A3A6K540-F1
#
_cell.length_a   1.000
_cell.length_b   1.000
_cell.length_c   1.000
_cell.angle_alpha   90.00
_cell.angle_beta   90.00
_cell.angle_gamma   90.00
#
_symmetry.space_group_name_H-M   'P 1'
#
loop_
_entity.id
_entity.type
_entity.pdbx_description
1 polymer ?
#
loop_
_entity_poly.entity_id
_entity_poly.type
_entity_poly.pdbx_seq_one_letter_code
_entity_poly.pdbx_strand_id
1 'polypeptide(L)'
;MDIIYDVILKRHGHDTRPDVCVFYDDDREVAIKKMAEYGRKNGFTVSDKDGKFSIATIILRERTSTGKVISETPYHKIFNTVTGKRLTQTEIMRRNDEDER
;
A
#
# COMPACT_ATOMS: atom_id res chain seq x y z
N MET A 1 16.77 11.18 11.52
CA MET A 1 15.35 11.06 11.92
C MET A 1 14.87 9.79 11.26
N ASP A 2 14.54 8.77 12.05
CA ASP A 2 14.34 7.43 11.50
C ASP A 2 12.97 7.35 10.85
N ILE A 3 12.96 6.85 9.61
CA ILE A 3 11.76 6.70 8.79
C ILE A 3 11.36 5.24 8.81
N ILE A 4 10.06 4.99 8.94
CA ILE A 4 9.48 3.66 8.88
C ILE A 4 8.49 3.64 7.71
N TYR A 5 8.56 2.58 6.92
CA TYR A 5 7.66 2.30 5.82
C TYR A 5 6.72 1.16 6.21
N ASP A 6 5.45 1.48 6.39
CA ASP A 6 4.42 0.49 6.68
C ASP A 6 3.70 0.05 5.39
N VAL A 7 3.32 -1.23 5.32
CA VAL A 7 2.38 -1.75 4.33
C VAL A 7 1.02 -1.92 5.01
N ILE A 8 0.07 -1.10 4.60
CA ILE A 8 -1.24 -0.99 5.24
C ILE A 8 -2.33 -1.43 4.29
N LEU A 9 -3.26 -2.24 4.81
CA LEU A 9 -4.47 -2.62 4.13
C LEU A 9 -5.57 -1.66 4.55
N LYS A 10 -5.94 -0.78 3.61
CA LYS A 10 -6.94 0.27 3.85
C LYS A 10 -8.32 -0.26 3.57
N ARG A 11 -9.21 -0.21 4.56
CA ARG A 11 -10.59 -0.68 4.42
C ARG A 11 -11.42 0.32 3.60
N HIS A 12 -12.62 -0.10 3.19
CA HIS A 12 -13.59 0.82 2.59
C HIS A 12 -14.06 1.83 3.63
N GLY A 13 -14.35 3.07 3.22
CA GLY A 13 -14.59 4.20 4.14
C GLY A 13 -15.81 4.05 5.07
N HIS A 14 -16.69 3.08 4.84
CA HIS A 14 -17.82 2.77 5.72
C HIS A 14 -17.52 1.63 6.72
N ASP A 15 -16.34 1.00 6.65
CA ASP A 15 -15.92 -0.01 7.62
C ASP A 15 -15.31 0.69 8.85
N THR A 16 -15.92 0.48 10.01
CA THR A 16 -15.51 1.12 11.28
C THR A 16 -14.31 0.43 11.93
N ARG A 17 -13.87 -0.71 11.39
CA ARG A 17 -12.68 -1.43 11.90
C ARG A 17 -11.41 -0.68 11.52
N PRO A 18 -10.34 -0.78 12.32
CA PRO A 18 -9.07 -0.15 11.98
C PRO A 18 -8.46 -0.78 10.72
N ASP A 19 -7.69 0.05 10.01
CA ASP A 19 -6.79 -0.41 8.94
C ASP A 19 -5.74 -1.39 9.52
N VAL A 20 -5.25 -2.28 8.67
CA VAL A 20 -4.35 -3.36 9.12
C VAL A 20 -2.94 -3.12 8.59
N CYS A 21 -1.97 -2.92 9.49
CA CYS A 21 -0.56 -2.97 9.12
C CYS A 21 -0.10 -4.43 9.04
N VAL A 22 0.35 -4.86 7.86
CA VAL A 22 0.80 -6.26 7.64
C VAL A 22 2.32 -6.40 7.59
N PHE A 23 3.04 -5.29 7.45
CA PHE A 23 4.49 -5.28 7.42
C PHE A 23 5.01 -3.86 7.70
N TYR A 24 6.17 -3.73 8.33
CA TYR A 24 6.89 -2.47 8.45
C TYR A 24 8.40 -2.73 8.44
N ASP A 25 9.16 -1.77 7.92
CA ASP A 25 10.63 -1.82 7.83
C ASP A 25 11.19 -0.39 7.72
N ASP A 26 12.47 -0.19 8.03
CA ASP A 26 13.17 1.08 7.79
C ASP A 26 13.72 1.17 6.35
N ASP A 27 13.79 0.05 5.63
CA ASP A 27 14.08 -0.01 4.19
C ASP A 27 12.79 0.03 3.35
N ARG A 28 12.68 1.10 2.56
CA ARG A 28 11.55 1.33 1.65
C ARG A 28 11.34 0.21 0.63
N GLU A 29 12.43 -0.32 0.07
CA GLU A 29 12.39 -1.33 -0.98
C GLU A 29 12.00 -2.70 -0.41
N VAL A 30 12.39 -3.01 0.81
CA VAL A 30 11.90 -4.18 1.54
C VAL A 30 10.38 -4.09 1.74
N ALA A 31 9.87 -2.94 2.20
CA ALA A 31 8.44 -2.72 2.35
C ALA A 31 7.67 -2.82 1.01
N ILE A 32 8.20 -2.24 -0.08
CA ILE A 32 7.61 -2.34 -1.43
C ILE A 32 7.58 -3.81 -1.91
N LYS A 33 8.65 -4.58 -1.65
CA LYS A 33 8.67 -6.01 -1.99
C LYS A 33 7.58 -6.77 -1.24
N LYS A 34 7.39 -6.49 0.05
CA LYS A 34 6.33 -7.10 0.86
C LYS A 34 4.93 -6.68 0.42
N MET A 35 4.75 -5.43 0.04
CA MET A 35 3.52 -4.94 -0.58
C MET A 35 3.20 -5.70 -1.89
N ALA A 36 4.20 -5.94 -2.75
CA ALA A 36 4.03 -6.72 -3.97
C ALA A 36 3.74 -8.20 -3.70
N GLU A 37 4.40 -8.81 -2.70
CA GLU A 37 4.13 -10.18 -2.26
C GLU A 37 2.68 -10.32 -1.76
N TYR A 38 2.22 -9.38 -0.94
CA TYR A 38 0.84 -9.37 -0.45
C TYR A 38 -0.17 -9.25 -1.60
N GLY A 39 -0.01 -8.25 -2.48
CA GLY A 39 -0.93 -8.02 -3.59
C GLY A 39 -1.02 -9.21 -4.54
N ARG A 40 0.09 -9.90 -4.81
CA ARG A 40 0.09 -11.12 -5.65
C ARG A 40 -0.59 -12.32 -4.99
N LYS A 41 -0.41 -12.47 -3.67
CA LYS A 41 -0.95 -13.63 -2.94
C LYS A 41 -2.44 -13.48 -2.63
N ASN A 42 -2.87 -12.28 -2.25
CA ASN A 42 -4.18 -12.04 -1.66
C ASN A 42 -5.07 -11.11 -2.49
N GLY A 43 -4.51 -10.44 -3.51
CA GLY A 43 -5.18 -9.35 -4.20
C GLY A 43 -5.57 -8.23 -3.22
N PHE A 44 -6.79 -7.74 -3.36
CA PHE A 44 -7.41 -6.75 -2.46
C PHE A 44 -8.40 -7.40 -1.49
N THR A 45 -8.05 -8.57 -0.96
CA THR A 45 -8.87 -9.30 0.01
C THR A 45 -8.03 -9.70 1.22
N VAL A 46 -8.61 -9.62 2.41
CA VAL A 46 -8.07 -10.17 3.64
C VAL A 46 -8.86 -11.43 3.99
N SER A 47 -8.15 -12.48 4.39
CA SER A 47 -8.75 -13.67 5.01
C SER A 47 -8.29 -13.74 6.46
N ASP A 48 -9.23 -13.76 7.40
CA ASP A 48 -8.98 -13.96 8.82
C ASP A 48 -9.89 -15.07 9.36
N LYS A 49 -9.74 -15.44 10.64
CA LYS A 49 -10.54 -16.46 11.33
C LYS A 49 -12.06 -16.23 11.23
N ASP A 50 -12.47 -14.97 11.12
CA ASP A 50 -13.88 -14.55 11.07
C ASP A 50 -14.42 -14.45 9.64
N GLY A 51 -13.61 -14.82 8.63
CA GLY A 51 -14.00 -14.86 7.23
C GLY A 51 -13.14 -13.99 6.32
N LYS A 52 -13.63 -13.77 5.09
CA LYS A 52 -12.96 -12.95 4.07
C LYS A 52 -13.64 -11.61 3.91
N PHE A 53 -12.87 -10.54 3.79
CA PHE A 53 -13.39 -9.20 3.47
C PHE A 53 -12.51 -8.49 2.43
N SER A 54 -13.13 -7.66 1.59
CA SER A 54 -12.41 -6.83 0.63
C SER A 54 -11.82 -5.60 1.30
N ILE A 55 -10.70 -5.12 0.76
CA ILE A 55 -10.07 -3.86 1.14
C ILE A 55 -10.14 -2.89 -0.04
N ALA A 56 -10.15 -1.58 0.26
CA ALA A 56 -10.19 -0.55 -0.76
C ALA A 56 -8.87 -0.47 -1.53
N THR A 57 -7.74 -0.54 -0.82
CA THR A 57 -6.41 -0.50 -1.43
C THR A 57 -5.34 -0.98 -0.43
N ILE A 58 -4.15 -1.28 -0.96
CA ILE A 58 -2.93 -1.42 -0.17
C ILE A 58 -2.19 -0.08 -0.24
N ILE A 59 -1.65 0.40 0.88
CA ILE A 59 -0.93 1.66 1.02
C ILE A 59 0.50 1.37 1.49
N LEU A 60 1.48 2.01 0.84
CA LEU A 60 2.80 2.22 1.41
C LEU A 60 2.76 3.54 2.18
N ARG A 61 2.87 3.48 3.51
CA ARG A 61 2.87 4.65 4.38
C ARG A 61 4.28 4.94 4.84
N GLU A 62 4.75 6.16 4.61
CA GLU A 62 5.98 6.70 5.17
C GLU A 62 5.66 7.50 6.42
N ARG A 63 6.35 7.22 7.52
CA ARG A 63 6.19 7.96 8.77
C ARG A 63 7.49 8.05 9.54
N THR A 64 7.55 9.00 10.46
CA THR A 64 8.63 9.07 11.45
C THR A 64 8.51 7.91 12.46
N SER A 65 9.60 7.62 13.16
CA SER A 65 9.60 6.71 14.31
C SER A 65 8.61 7.11 15.42
N THR A 66 8.31 8.41 15.55
CA THR A 66 7.29 8.94 16.47
C THR A 66 5.85 8.75 15.99
N GLY A 67 5.64 8.22 14.79
CA GLY A 67 4.32 7.93 14.23
C GLY A 67 3.73 9.03 13.36
N LYS A 68 4.42 10.16 13.16
CA LYS A 68 3.95 11.23 12.28
C LYS A 68 4.01 10.77 10.83
N VAL A 69 2.85 10.69 10.18
CA VAL A 69 2.74 10.34 8.75
C VAL A 69 3.34 11.46 7.89
N ILE A 70 4.17 11.06 6.93
CA ILE A 70 4.83 11.93 5.96
C ILE A 70 4.12 11.80 4.61
N SER A 71 3.89 10.56 4.16
CA SER A 71 3.23 10.28 2.88
C SER A 71 2.47 8.95 2.91
N GLU A 72 1.45 8.84 2.06
CA GLU A 72 0.74 7.59 1.78
C GLU A 72 0.70 7.39 0.26
N THR A 73 1.28 6.30 -0.23
CA THR A 73 1.28 5.96 -1.66
C THR A 73 0.43 4.71 -1.90
N PRO A 74 -0.67 4.79 -2.67
CA PRO A 74 -1.51 3.64 -2.94
C PRO A 74 -0.89 2.67 -3.94
N TYR A 75 -1.31 1.40 -3.89
CA TYR A 75 -0.77 0.32 -4.72
C TYR A 75 -0.75 0.63 -6.21
N HIS A 76 -1.82 1.21 -6.74
CA HIS A 76 -1.91 1.53 -8.16
C HIS A 76 -0.92 2.62 -8.62
N LYS A 77 -0.31 3.40 -7.70
CA LYS A 77 0.75 4.35 -8.04
C LYS A 77 2.13 3.70 -8.13
N ILE A 78 2.30 2.50 -7.57
CA ILE A 78 3.58 1.78 -7.58
C ILE A 78 3.53 0.58 -8.53
N PHE A 79 2.37 -0.04 -8.67
CA PHE A 79 2.17 -1.27 -9.42
C PHE A 79 0.99 -1.14 -10.40
N ASN A 80 1.10 -1.86 -11.51
CA ASN A 80 -0.03 -2.09 -12.38
C ASN A 80 -1.01 -3.07 -11.68
N THR A 81 -2.24 -2.64 -11.43
CA THR A 81 -3.23 -3.43 -10.68
C THR A 81 -3.70 -4.68 -11.41
N VAL A 82 -3.57 -4.71 -12.74
CA VAL A 82 -3.97 -5.86 -13.57
C VAL A 82 -2.86 -6.92 -13.60
N THR A 83 -1.61 -6.49 -13.78
CA THR A 83 -0.48 -7.42 -13.96
C THR A 83 0.34 -7.66 -12.70
N GLY A 84 0.17 -6.84 -11.65
CA GLY A 84 0.96 -6.86 -10.43
C GLY A 84 2.43 -6.44 -10.63
N LYS A 85 2.82 -5.99 -11.82
CA LYS A 85 4.18 -5.55 -12.13
C LYS A 85 4.42 -4.14 -11.58
N ARG A 86 5.63 -3.89 -11.08
CA ARG A 86 6.06 -2.56 -10.67
C ARG A 86 6.09 -1.64 -11.89
N LEU A 87 5.57 -0.44 -11.73
CA LEU A 87 5.60 0.59 -12.77
C LEU A 87 7.01 1.12 -12.94
N THR A 88 7.35 1.44 -14.18
CA THR A 88 8.54 2.20 -14.52
C THR A 88 8.38 3.67 -14.13
N GLN A 89 9.49 4.39 -13.99
CA GLN A 89 9.45 5.82 -13.69
C GLN A 89 8.61 6.60 -14.71
N THR A 90 8.73 6.26 -15.99
CA THR A 90 7.96 6.88 -17.07
C THR A 90 6.45 6.67 -16.91
N GLU A 91 6.01 5.47 -16.51
CA GLU A 91 4.60 5.18 -16.26
C GLU A 91 4.07 5.93 -15.03
N ILE A 92 4.90 6.08 -13.99
CA ILE A 92 4.54 6.84 -12.79
C ILE A 92 4.33 8.32 -13.13
N MET A 93 5.25 8.92 -13.89
CA MET A 93 5.14 10.33 -14.29
C MET A 93 3.85 10.60 -15.08
N ARG A 94 3.54 9.76 -16.07
CA ARG A 94 2.32 9.89 -16.88
C ARG A 94 1.03 9.82 -16.05
N ARG A 95 0.98 8.94 -15.04
CA ARG A 95 -0.21 8.79 -14.19
C ARG A 95 -0.41 9.99 -13.26
N ASN A 96 0.67 10.58 -12.75
CA ASN A 96 0.55 11.77 -11.91
C ASN A 96 0.00 12.96 -12.72
N ASP A 97 0.40 13.12 -14.00
CA ASP A 97 -0.15 14.16 -14.88
C ASP A 97 -1.66 13.98 -15.17
N GLU A 98 -2.17 12.74 -15.10
CA GLU A 98 -3.59 12.42 -15.26
C GLU A 98 -4.41 12.71 -14.00
N ASP A 99 -3.86 12.46 -12.81
CA ASP A 99 -4.53 12.73 -11.52
C ASP A 99 -4.65 14.24 -11.20
N GLU A 100 -3.83 15.09 -11.83
CA GLU A 100 -3.80 16.54 -11.64
C GLU A 100 -4.74 17.32 -12.60
N ARG A 101 -5.46 16.62 -13.49
CA ARG A 101 -6.43 17.20 -14.44
C ARG A 101 -7.87 17.09 -13.96
#